data_AF-A0A1H3PLA6-F1
#
_entry.id   AF-A0A1H3PLA6-F1
#
_cell.length_a   1.000
_cell.length_b   1.000
_cell.length_c   1.000
_cell.angle_alpha   90.00
_cell.angle_beta   90.00
_cell.angle_gamma   90.00
#
_symmetry.space_group_name_H-M   'P 1'
#
loop_
_entity.id
_entity.type
_entity.pdbx_description
1 polymer ?
#
loop_
_entity_poly.entity_id
_entity_poly.type
_entity_poly.pdbx_seq_one_letter_code
_entity_poly.pdbx_strand_id
1 'polypeptide(L)' 'MKKYIYAIALILPAFNAFAGMFNDEQIVAIVQALNKAEIGAGDLARSTSNHSETRRFGHRMVGEHYGANWLINDMVWTL' A
#
# COMPACT_ATOMS: atom_id res chain seq x y z
N MET A 1 19.98 -10.43 1.48
CA MET A 1 19.12 -9.53 0.69
C MET A 1 18.12 -10.24 -0.22
N LYS A 2 18.45 -11.39 -0.85
CA LYS A 2 17.53 -12.10 -1.77
C LYS A 2 16.34 -12.85 -1.11
N LYS A 3 16.30 -13.01 0.22
CA LYS A 3 15.28 -13.85 0.90
C LYS A 3 13.99 -13.12 1.26
N TYR A 4 13.94 -11.78 1.23
CA TYR A 4 12.76 -11.00 1.64
C TYR A 4 11.85 -10.60 0.46
N ILE A 5 12.32 -10.74 -0.79
CA ILE A 5 11.53 -10.39 -1.99
C ILE A 5 10.35 -11.35 -2.20
N TYR A 6 10.42 -12.57 -1.64
CA TYR A 6 9.38 -13.59 -1.83
C TYR A 6 8.16 -13.45 -0.91
N ALA A 7 8.22 -12.62 0.13
CA ALA A 7 7.14 -12.53 1.12
C ALA A 7 5.95 -11.65 0.65
N ILE A 8 6.19 -10.68 -0.24
CA ILE A 8 5.17 -9.69 -0.64
C ILE A 8 4.31 -10.19 -1.83
N ALA A 9 4.81 -11.14 -2.63
CA ALA A 9 4.12 -11.62 -3.84
C ALA A 9 2.93 -12.57 -3.56
N LEU A 10 2.72 -13.00 -2.31
CA LEU A 10 1.73 -14.03 -1.96
C LEU A 10 0.31 -13.50 -1.68
N ILE A 11 0.11 -12.18 -1.59
CA ILE A 11 -1.20 -11.61 -1.21
C ILE A 11 -2.09 -11.37 -2.45
N LEU A 12 -1.49 -11.11 -3.62
CA LEU A 12 -2.21 -10.75 -4.85
C LEU A 12 -3.14 -11.84 -5.41
N PRO A 13 -2.79 -13.16 -5.41
CA PRO A 13 -3.69 -14.18 -5.94
C PRO A 13 -4.97 -14.35 -5.12
N ALA A 14 -4.96 -13.91 -3.85
CA ALA A 14 -6.06 -14.10 -2.93
C ALA A 14 -7.28 -13.25 -3.33
N PHE A 15 -7.07 -11.99 -3.76
CA PHE A 15 -8.17 -11.04 -4.03
C PHE A 15 -9.10 -11.48 -5.17
N ASN A 16 -8.59 -12.19 -6.19
CA ASN A 16 -9.44 -12.71 -7.26
C ASN A 16 -10.45 -13.77 -6.77
N ALA A 17 -10.13 -14.50 -5.69
CA ALA A 17 -11.06 -15.44 -5.08
C ALA A 17 -12.13 -14.77 -4.21
N PHE A 18 -11.98 -13.48 -3.91
CA PHE A 18 -12.88 -12.68 -3.06
C PHE A 18 -13.82 -11.77 -3.85
N ALA A 19 -13.85 -11.87 -5.19
CA ALA A 19 -14.75 -11.07 -6.02
C ALA A 19 -16.22 -11.29 -5.62
N GLY A 20 -16.90 -10.23 -5.16
CA GLY A 20 -18.27 -10.27 -4.66
C GLY A 20 -18.43 -10.68 -3.18
N MET A 21 -17.34 -10.91 -2.45
CA MET A 21 -17.39 -11.28 -1.02
C MET A 21 -17.45 -10.06 -0.08
N PHE A 22 -16.95 -8.91 -0.54
CA PHE A 22 -16.88 -7.69 0.25
C PHE A 22 -17.84 -6.63 -0.30
N ASN A 23 -18.51 -5.90 0.59
CA ASN A 23 -19.23 -4.68 0.23
C ASN A 23 -18.26 -3.49 0.06
N ASP A 24 -18.76 -2.35 -0.42
CA ASP A 24 -17.92 -1.19 -0.73
C ASP A 24 -17.17 -0.65 0.49
N GLU A 25 -17.81 -0.64 1.67
CA GLU A 25 -17.18 -0.21 2.93
C GLU A 25 -15.99 -1.12 3.30
N GLN A 26 -16.16 -2.44 3.18
CA GLN A 26 -15.11 -3.43 3.44
C GLN A 26 -13.97 -3.31 2.43
N ILE A 27 -14.28 -3.06 1.16
CA ILE A 27 -13.27 -2.81 0.12
C ILE A 27 -12.47 -1.56 0.47
N VAL A 28 -13.14 -0.45 0.82
CA VAL A 28 -12.46 0.80 1.21
C VAL A 28 -11.58 0.61 2.44
N ALA A 29 -12.03 -0.14 3.44
CA ALA A 29 -11.23 -0.44 4.63
C ALA A 29 -9.95 -1.23 4.28
N ILE A 30 -10.04 -2.22 3.39
CA ILE A 30 -8.88 -2.99 2.89
C ILE A 30 -7.91 -2.06 2.14
N VAL A 31 -8.43 -1.24 1.22
CA VAL A 31 -7.63 -0.28 0.45
C VAL A 31 -6.92 0.71 1.37
N GLN A 32 -7.60 1.24 2.40
CA GLN A 32 -7.00 2.13 3.39
C GLN A 32 -5.87 1.45 4.17
N ALA A 33 -6.06 0.19 4.57
CA ALA A 33 -5.04 -0.56 5.30
C ALA A 33 -3.79 -0.81 4.43
N LEU A 34 -3.98 -1.23 3.17
CA LEU A 34 -2.88 -1.44 2.23
C LEU A 34 -2.11 -0.15 1.94
N ASN A 35 -2.82 0.95 1.70
CA ASN A 35 -2.19 2.25 1.44
C ASN A 35 -1.33 2.74 2.62
N LYS A 36 -1.80 2.55 3.86
CA LYS A 36 -1.00 2.86 5.07
C LYS A 36 0.25 1.97 5.18
N ALA A 37 0.12 0.68 4.85
CA ALA A 37 1.26 -0.24 4.85
C ALA A 37 2.31 0.17 3.79
N GLU A 38 1.87 0.60 2.61
CA GLU A 38 2.74 1.12 1.56
C GLU A 38 3.44 2.42 1.99
N ILE A 39 2.75 3.37 2.62
CA ILE A 39 3.41 4.56 3.20
C ILE A 39 4.53 4.15 4.16
N GLY A 40 4.26 3.21 5.08
CA GLY A 40 5.25 2.73 6.05
C GLY A 40 6.46 2.05 5.39
N ALA A 41 6.23 1.26 4.33
CA ALA A 41 7.31 0.64 3.56
C ALA A 41 8.15 1.69 2.80
N GLY A 42 7.50 2.74 2.27
CA GLY A 42 8.17 3.84 1.60
C GLY A 42 9.00 4.68 2.56
N ASP A 43 8.49 4.91 3.77
CA ASP A 43 9.21 5.55 4.87
C ASP A 43 10.47 4.78 5.25
N LEU A 44 10.35 3.46 5.45
CA LEU A 44 11.49 2.60 5.73
C LEU A 44 12.54 2.66 4.62
N ALA A 45 12.10 2.62 3.35
CA ALA A 45 12.99 2.69 2.20
C ALA A 45 13.74 4.02 2.10
N ARG A 46 13.07 5.16 2.35
CA ARG A 46 13.70 6.50 2.29
C ARG A 46 14.58 6.82 3.51
N SER A 47 14.25 6.30 4.70
CA SER A 47 15.00 6.59 5.95
C SER A 47 16.21 5.69 6.15
N THR A 48 16.16 4.44 5.69
CA THR A 48 17.09 3.40 6.14
C THR A 48 17.99 2.87 5.02
N SER A 49 17.58 2.97 3.76
CA SER A 49 18.37 2.41 2.66
C SER A 49 19.60 3.25 2.34
N ASN A 50 20.74 2.59 2.14
CA ASN A 50 21.97 3.20 1.64
C ASN A 50 22.02 3.24 0.09
N HIS A 51 21.04 2.68 -0.60
CA HIS A 51 20.97 2.67 -2.06
C HIS A 51 20.13 3.86 -2.56
N SER A 52 20.72 4.75 -3.38
CA SER A 52 20.10 5.98 -3.86
C SER A 52 18.75 5.74 -4.55
N GLU A 53 18.68 4.74 -5.44
CA GLU A 53 17.43 4.40 -6.14
C GLU A 53 16.33 3.89 -5.20
N THR A 54 16.67 3.11 -4.18
CA THR A 54 15.70 2.61 -3.19
C THR A 54 15.14 3.75 -2.36
N ARG A 55 15.98 4.72 -1.96
CA ARG A 55 15.49 5.94 -1.31
C ARG A 55 14.61 6.76 -2.23
N ARG A 56 15.01 6.96 -3.49
CA ARG A 56 14.21 7.72 -4.47
C ARG A 56 12.86 7.04 -4.71
N PHE A 57 12.83 5.71 -4.77
CA PHE A 57 11.60 4.94 -4.84
C PHE A 57 10.74 5.17 -3.60
N GLY A 58 11.28 5.03 -2.39
CA GLY A 58 10.55 5.30 -1.14
C GLY A 58 9.95 6.71 -1.08
N HIS A 59 10.70 7.73 -1.51
CA HIS A 59 10.18 9.10 -1.60
C HIS A 59 8.98 9.24 -2.53
N ARG A 60 9.03 8.62 -3.72
CA ARG A 60 7.91 8.66 -4.68
C ARG A 60 6.68 7.92 -4.16
N MET A 61 6.89 6.71 -3.64
CA MET A 61 5.83 5.87 -3.07
C MET A 61 5.07 6.62 -1.96
N VAL A 62 5.78 7.23 -1.01
CA VAL A 62 5.15 8.03 0.05
C VAL A 62 4.30 9.17 -0.54
N GLY A 63 4.83 9.92 -1.52
CA GLY A 63 4.08 11.03 -2.14
C GLY A 63 2.78 10.59 -2.82
N GLU A 64 2.84 9.53 -3.63
CA GLU A 64 1.69 8.99 -4.36
C GLU A 64 0.63 8.43 -3.41
N HIS A 65 1.04 7.65 -2.40
CA HIS A 65 0.11 7.03 -1.45
C HIS A 65 -0.48 8.02 -0.42
N TYR A 66 0.21 9.11 -0.06
CA TYR A 66 -0.43 10.19 0.70
C TYR A 66 -1.57 10.83 -0.08
N GLY A 67 -1.39 11.06 -1.39
CA GLY A 67 -2.46 11.55 -2.26
C GLY A 67 -3.65 10.61 -2.29
N ALA A 68 -3.40 9.30 -2.47
CA ALA A 68 -4.45 8.28 -2.41
C ALA A 68 -5.15 8.21 -1.04
N ASN A 69 -4.43 8.40 0.06
CA ASN A 69 -5.01 8.38 1.42
C ASN A 69 -6.06 9.48 1.62
N TRP A 70 -5.88 10.66 1.01
CA TRP A 70 -6.89 11.73 1.05
C TRP A 70 -8.18 11.31 0.37
N LEU A 71 -8.09 10.72 -0.83
CA LEU A 71 -9.25 10.23 -1.58
C LEU A 71 -9.96 9.09 -0.83
N ILE A 72 -9.21 8.17 -0.24
CA ILE A 72 -9.79 7.06 0.54
C ILE A 72 -10.54 7.59 1.77
N ASN A 73 -9.97 8.58 2.48
CA ASN A 73 -10.65 9.17 3.62
C ASN A 73 -11.93 9.93 3.22
N ASP A 74 -11.94 10.57 2.04
CA ASP A 74 -13.14 11.20 1.47
C ASP A 74 -14.22 10.15 1.16
N MET A 75 -13.83 9.02 0.53
CA MET A 75 -14.76 7.91 0.21
C MET A 75 -15.46 7.36 1.45
N VAL A 76 -14.77 7.26 2.60
CA VAL A 76 -15.36 6.81 3.87
C VAL A 76 -16.53 7.69 4.33
N TRP A 77 -16.57 8.97 3.93
CA TRP A 77 -17.66 9.88 4.25
C TRP A 77 -18.80 9.89 3.22
N THR A 78 -18.58 9.32 2.04
CA THR A 78 -19.52 9.37 0.90
C THR A 78 -20.17 8.02 0.56
N LEU A 79 -19.70 6.93 1.15
CA LEU A 79 -20.32 5.60 1.14
C LEU A 79 -21.29 5.46 2.31
#